data_AF-A0A966G5E0-F1
#
_entry.id   AF-A0A966G5E0-F1
#
_cell.length_a   1.000
_cell.length_b   1.000
_cell.length_c   1.000
_cell.angle_alpha   90.00
_cell.angle_beta   90.00
_cell.angle_gamma   90.00
#
_symmetry.space_group_name_H-M   'P 1'
#
loop_
_entity.id
_entity.type
_entity.pdbx_description
1 polymer ?
#
loop_
_entity_poly.entity_id
_entity_poly.type
_entity_poly.pdbx_seq_one_letter_code
_entity_poly.pdbx_strand_id
1 'polypeptide(L)'
;MEKGKRIHGTTKRVPLEVFDEVEKEALLPLPEEPFEICTWKECKLHPDCHIVFDGSYYSAPHRLIGEKLWVRATAKEVRLFFEHKQVAMHLRAERKGERVTLQDHLPPEKVAYIMQAPSWCRERAKQIGENTGSFIETLLSDKPLNRLRTAQGVLRLAHKYGPRRLENACEKALFYNELRYGAVKTILEKGLDKENLPERAVSIPSSPGRFVRSWIGGAG
;
A
#
# COMPACT_ATOMS: atom_id res chain seq x y z
N MET A 1 -46.51 8.71 -7.79
CA MET A 1 -47.50 9.22 -6.80
C MET A 1 -46.78 10.18 -5.88
N GLU A 2 -47.26 11.42 -5.80
CA GLU A 2 -46.64 12.49 -5.03
C GLU A 2 -46.92 12.28 -3.53
N LYS A 3 -45.89 12.25 -2.70
CA LYS A 3 -46.00 11.99 -1.26
C LYS A 3 -46.45 13.27 -0.52
N GLY A 4 -47.18 13.13 0.58
CA GLY A 4 -47.52 14.27 1.46
C GLY A 4 -48.85 14.97 1.18
N LYS A 5 -49.63 14.54 0.17
CA LYS A 5 -50.92 15.14 -0.20
C LYS A 5 -52.16 14.61 0.54
N ARG A 6 -52.00 13.62 1.42
CA ARG A 6 -53.12 13.08 2.22
C ARG A 6 -53.42 13.97 3.42
N ILE A 7 -54.67 14.06 3.81
CA ILE A 7 -55.05 14.70 5.08
C ILE A 7 -54.49 13.86 6.23
N HIS A 8 -53.70 14.49 7.10
CA HIS A 8 -53.13 13.82 8.26
C HIS A 8 -54.20 13.54 9.32
N GLY A 9 -54.21 12.31 9.86
CA GLY A 9 -55.32 11.82 10.70
C GLY A 9 -55.56 12.62 11.98
N THR A 10 -54.48 13.14 12.59
CA THR A 10 -54.52 13.88 13.87
C THR A 10 -54.63 15.38 13.66
N THR A 11 -53.78 15.95 12.82
CA THR A 11 -53.71 17.41 12.62
C THR A 11 -54.74 17.93 11.63
N LYS A 12 -55.41 17.03 10.88
CA LYS A 12 -56.40 17.34 9.83
C LYS A 12 -55.90 18.30 8.74
N ARG A 13 -54.59 18.54 8.67
CA ARG A 13 -53.92 19.35 7.64
C ARG A 13 -53.25 18.46 6.61
N VAL A 14 -52.93 19.01 5.44
CA VAL A 14 -52.14 18.33 4.41
C VAL A 14 -50.65 18.56 4.71
N PRO A 15 -49.84 17.52 4.98
CA PRO A 15 -48.43 17.67 5.35
C PRO A 15 -47.60 18.51 4.37
N LEU A 16 -47.88 18.42 3.07
CA LEU A 16 -47.17 19.23 2.06
C LEU A 16 -47.44 20.73 2.23
N GLU A 17 -48.67 21.13 2.52
CA GLU A 17 -49.03 22.53 2.77
C GLU A 17 -48.36 23.03 4.05
N VAL A 18 -48.34 22.23 5.11
CA VAL A 18 -47.64 22.60 6.36
C VAL A 18 -46.14 22.77 6.14
N PHE A 19 -45.54 21.89 5.33
CA PHE A 19 -44.14 21.97 4.98
C PHE A 19 -43.82 23.29 4.26
N ASP A 20 -44.58 23.62 3.21
CA ASP A 20 -44.34 24.83 2.40
C ASP A 20 -44.63 26.13 3.15
N GLU A 21 -45.67 26.16 4.00
CA GLU A 21 -46.10 27.37 4.70
C GLU A 21 -45.33 27.66 6.00
N VAL A 22 -44.83 26.62 6.68
CA VAL A 22 -44.32 26.76 8.06
C VAL A 22 -42.94 26.16 8.23
N GLU A 23 -42.73 24.92 7.79
CA GLU A 23 -41.49 24.20 8.12
C GLU A 23 -40.32 24.68 7.26
N LYS A 24 -40.56 24.97 5.98
CA LYS A 24 -39.53 25.29 4.99
C LYS A 24 -38.65 26.48 5.35
N GLU A 25 -39.22 27.51 5.97
CA GLU A 25 -38.46 28.69 6.43
C GLU A 25 -37.61 28.40 7.68
N ALA A 26 -37.98 27.39 8.48
CA ALA A 26 -37.25 26.97 9.68
C ALA A 26 -36.17 25.92 9.40
N LEU A 27 -36.12 25.35 8.18
CA LEU A 27 -35.14 24.33 7.82
C LEU A 27 -33.78 24.97 7.52
N LEU A 28 -32.73 24.31 8.02
CA LEU A 28 -31.37 24.60 7.60
C LEU A 28 -31.14 24.15 6.16
N PRO A 29 -30.25 24.82 5.41
CA PRO A 29 -29.85 24.35 4.09
C PRO A 29 -29.31 22.93 4.19
N LEU A 30 -29.53 22.14 3.13
CA LEU A 30 -28.96 20.81 3.04
C LEU A 30 -27.43 20.92 3.14
N PRO A 31 -26.78 20.22 4.08
CA PRO A 31 -25.32 20.23 4.17
C PRO A 31 -24.69 19.80 2.84
N GLU A 32 -23.59 20.46 2.45
CA GLU A 32 -22.85 20.10 1.23
C GLU A 32 -22.28 18.68 1.31
N GLU A 33 -21.89 18.27 2.51
CA GLU A 33 -21.35 16.94 2.77
C GLU A 33 -22.45 15.98 3.27
N PRO A 34 -22.61 14.80 2.62
CA PRO A 34 -23.52 13.77 3.10
C PRO A 34 -23.18 13.31 4.52
N PHE A 35 -24.19 12.95 5.29
CA PHE A 35 -24.00 12.35 6.60
C PHE A 35 -23.16 11.07 6.52
N GLU A 36 -22.04 11.03 7.25
CA GLU A 36 -21.14 9.88 7.26
C GLU A 36 -21.52 8.90 8.39
N ILE A 37 -21.96 7.70 8.00
CA ILE A 37 -22.23 6.62 8.96
C ILE A 37 -20.92 6.18 9.61
N CYS A 38 -20.90 6.17 10.95
CA CYS A 38 -19.76 5.70 11.71
C CYS A 38 -20.12 4.56 12.66
N THR A 39 -19.16 3.66 12.89
CA THR A 39 -19.25 2.55 13.84
C THR A 39 -18.34 2.83 15.01
N TRP A 40 -18.85 2.61 16.22
CA TRP A 40 -18.06 2.66 17.45
C TRP A 40 -17.84 1.27 18.03
N LYS A 41 -16.61 0.99 18.45
CA LYS A 41 -16.27 -0.30 19.10
C LYS A 41 -15.12 -0.12 20.07
N GLU A 42 -15.21 -0.76 21.23
CA GLU A 42 -14.08 -0.84 22.17
C GLU A 42 -13.16 -2.01 21.78
N CYS A 43 -11.86 -1.75 21.65
CA CYS A 43 -10.83 -2.75 21.34
C CYS A 43 -9.62 -2.62 22.27
N LYS A 44 -9.03 -3.75 22.68
CA LYS A 44 -7.81 -3.76 23.50
C LYS A 44 -6.57 -3.58 22.62
N LEU A 45 -5.61 -2.76 23.06
CA LEU A 45 -4.31 -2.63 22.42
C LEU A 45 -3.41 -3.81 22.82
N HIS A 46 -2.98 -4.58 21.84
CA HIS A 46 -2.14 -5.75 22.04
C HIS A 46 -0.65 -5.38 22.20
N PRO A 47 0.19 -6.28 22.75
CA PRO A 47 1.63 -6.04 22.95
C PRO A 47 2.42 -5.70 21.68
N ASP A 48 1.89 -6.02 20.51
CA ASP A 48 2.48 -5.64 19.22
C ASP A 48 2.12 -4.20 18.79
N CYS A 49 1.54 -3.40 19.69
CA CYS A 49 1.01 -2.04 19.49
C CYS A 49 -0.19 -1.97 18.54
N HIS A 50 -0.98 -3.04 18.35
CA HIS A 50 -2.12 -3.02 17.44
C HIS A 50 -3.45 -3.36 18.12
N ILE A 51 -4.52 -2.71 17.67
CA ILE A 51 -5.91 -3.16 17.90
C ILE A 51 -6.38 -3.95 16.68
N VAL A 52 -7.38 -4.80 16.88
CA VAL A 52 -8.05 -5.51 15.78
C VAL A 52 -9.45 -4.93 15.58
N PHE A 53 -9.72 -4.44 14.38
CA PHE A 53 -11.04 -3.94 13.98
C PHE A 53 -11.37 -4.43 12.56
N ASP A 54 -12.57 -4.99 12.38
CA ASP A 54 -13.05 -5.53 11.10
C ASP A 54 -12.10 -6.52 10.39
N GLY A 55 -11.35 -7.30 11.18
CA GLY A 55 -10.37 -8.26 10.68
C GLY A 55 -9.04 -7.65 10.25
N SER A 56 -8.83 -6.36 10.45
CA SER A 56 -7.56 -5.65 10.14
C SER A 56 -6.94 -5.07 11.41
N TYR A 57 -5.65 -4.76 11.34
CA TYR A 57 -4.84 -4.33 12.49
C TYR A 57 -4.43 -2.87 12.34
N TYR A 58 -4.65 -2.08 13.39
CA TYR A 58 -4.32 -0.65 13.39
C TYR A 58 -3.43 -0.33 14.58
N SER A 59 -2.32 0.38 14.36
CA SER A 59 -1.41 0.67 15.47
C SER A 59 -1.89 1.81 16.36
N ALA A 60 -1.50 1.78 17.64
CA ALA A 60 -1.63 2.91 18.56
C ALA A 60 -0.35 3.06 19.41
N PRO A 61 -0.09 4.22 20.02
CA PRO A 61 1.14 4.47 20.78
C PRO A 61 1.46 3.37 21.80
N HIS A 62 2.70 2.88 21.81
CA HIS A 62 3.16 1.78 22.67
C HIS A 62 2.92 2.01 24.17
N ARG A 63 2.90 3.28 24.59
CA ARG A 63 2.58 3.68 25.98
C ARG A 63 1.17 3.26 26.44
N LEU A 64 0.29 2.89 25.51
CA LEU A 64 -1.09 2.45 25.76
C LEU A 64 -1.24 0.92 25.64
N ILE A 65 -0.15 0.16 25.57
CA ILE A 65 -0.23 -1.31 25.47
C ILE A 65 -1.00 -1.86 26.67
N GLY A 66 -1.98 -2.72 26.42
CA GLY A 66 -2.84 -3.30 27.45
C GLY A 66 -4.13 -2.51 27.70
N GLU A 67 -4.18 -1.23 27.29
CA GLU A 67 -5.34 -0.38 27.47
C GLU A 67 -6.47 -0.70 26.48
N LYS A 68 -7.69 -0.29 26.83
CA LYS A 68 -8.83 -0.32 25.93
C LYS A 68 -9.00 1.02 25.22
N LEU A 69 -9.19 0.96 23.90
CA LEU A 69 -9.35 2.11 23.02
C LEU A 69 -10.73 2.07 22.36
N TRP A 70 -11.36 3.23 22.27
CA TRP A 70 -12.55 3.41 21.44
C TRP A 70 -12.14 3.61 19.99
N VAL A 71 -12.68 2.77 19.13
CA VAL A 71 -12.54 2.87 17.68
C VAL A 71 -13.77 3.58 17.14
N ARG A 72 -13.57 4.69 16.42
CA ARG A 72 -14.57 5.29 15.53
C ARG A 72 -14.14 5.00 14.10
N ALA A 73 -14.92 4.20 13.37
CA ALA A 73 -14.62 3.84 11.99
C ALA A 73 -15.69 4.38 11.05
N THR A 74 -15.27 4.92 9.92
CA THR A 74 -16.14 5.33 8.81
C THR A 74 -15.85 4.47 7.58
N ALA A 75 -16.41 4.80 6.42
CA ALA A 75 -16.08 4.10 5.18
C ALA A 75 -14.60 4.24 4.80
N LYS A 76 -13.94 5.35 5.17
CA LYS A 76 -12.59 5.70 4.69
C LYS A 76 -11.51 5.66 5.76
N GLU A 77 -11.88 5.83 7.02
CA GLU A 77 -10.90 6.02 8.09
C GLU A 77 -11.27 5.28 9.39
N VAL A 78 -10.24 5.08 10.21
CA VAL A 78 -10.33 4.50 11.55
C VAL A 78 -9.59 5.41 12.51
N ARG A 79 -10.32 5.99 13.47
CA ARG A 79 -9.78 6.83 14.55
C ARG A 79 -9.81 6.08 15.86
N LEU A 80 -8.74 6.19 16.64
CA LEU A 80 -8.61 5.56 17.95
C LEU A 80 -8.62 6.63 19.03
N PHE A 81 -9.37 6.39 20.09
CA PHE A 81 -9.54 7.28 21.23
C PHE A 81 -9.19 6.58 22.54
N PHE A 82 -8.48 7.29 23.41
CA PHE A 82 -8.24 6.92 24.80
C PHE A 82 -8.69 8.08 25.68
N GLU A 83 -9.52 7.82 26.70
CA GLU A 83 -10.05 8.86 27.61
C GLU A 83 -10.60 10.10 26.87
N HIS A 84 -11.41 9.88 25.83
CA HIS A 84 -12.03 10.94 25.00
C HIS A 84 -11.05 11.76 24.14
N LYS A 85 -9.75 11.43 24.14
CA LYS A 85 -8.73 12.06 23.28
C LYS A 85 -8.39 11.17 22.11
N GLN A 86 -8.36 11.72 20.90
CA GLN A 86 -7.88 11.00 19.73
C GLN A 86 -6.38 10.72 19.88
N VAL A 87 -5.99 9.45 19.83
CA VAL A 87 -4.59 9.02 19.95
C VAL A 87 -4.00 8.54 18.63
N ALA A 88 -4.84 8.20 17.65
CA ALA A 88 -4.40 7.81 16.32
C ALA A 88 -5.51 8.00 15.27
N MET A 89 -5.10 8.16 14.01
CA MET A 89 -5.96 8.15 12.84
C MET A 89 -5.28 7.36 11.73
N HIS A 90 -6.06 6.53 11.04
CA HIS A 90 -5.60 5.67 9.96
C HIS A 90 -6.59 5.71 8.80
N LEU A 91 -6.10 5.50 7.58
CA LEU A 91 -6.97 5.07 6.49
C LEU A 91 -7.49 3.66 6.79
N ARG A 92 -8.74 3.38 6.38
CA ARG A 92 -9.32 2.05 6.53
C ARG A 92 -8.60 1.09 5.60
N ALA A 93 -8.22 -0.09 6.13
CA ALA A 93 -7.60 -1.13 5.34
C ALA A 93 -8.53 -1.60 4.21
N GLU A 94 -7.96 -1.89 3.04
CA GLU A 94 -8.72 -2.34 1.87
C GLU A 94 -9.07 -3.83 1.98
N ARG A 95 -8.23 -4.62 2.67
CA ARG A 95 -8.42 -6.06 2.85
C ARG A 95 -8.28 -6.47 4.30
N LYS A 96 -9.00 -7.53 4.67
CA LYS A 96 -8.86 -8.19 5.97
C LYS A 96 -7.46 -8.77 6.13
N GLY A 97 -6.92 -8.68 7.34
CA GLY A 97 -5.57 -9.13 7.70
C GLY A 97 -4.49 -8.09 7.45
N GLU A 98 -4.81 -6.95 6.81
CA GLU A 98 -3.83 -5.88 6.61
C GLU A 98 -3.48 -5.20 7.93
N ARG A 99 -2.24 -4.69 7.98
CA ARG A 99 -1.71 -3.96 9.13
C ARG A 99 -1.41 -2.53 8.72
N VAL A 100 -2.13 -1.59 9.30
CA VAL A 100 -1.90 -0.15 9.14
C VAL A 100 -1.10 0.33 10.34
N THR A 101 0.20 0.50 10.15
CA THR A 101 1.16 0.79 11.22
C THR A 101 1.81 2.15 11.02
N LEU A 102 1.60 3.07 11.96
CA LEU A 102 2.44 4.26 12.12
C LEU A 102 3.69 3.90 12.94
N GLN A 103 4.86 4.36 12.49
CA GLN A 103 6.15 4.05 13.14
C GLN A 103 6.29 4.67 14.52
N ASP A 104 5.79 5.89 14.71
CA ASP A 104 5.82 6.62 15.98
C ASP A 104 5.03 5.91 17.09
N HIS A 105 4.19 4.94 16.73
CA HIS A 105 3.48 4.11 17.68
C HIS A 105 4.33 2.99 18.29
N LEU A 106 5.43 2.61 17.64
CA LEU A 106 6.25 1.51 18.09
C LEU A 106 7.20 1.96 19.23
N PRO A 107 7.69 1.03 20.08
CA PRO A 107 8.72 1.35 21.06
C PRO A 107 10.00 1.82 20.38
N PRO A 108 10.74 2.81 20.94
CA PRO A 108 11.95 3.36 20.33
C PRO A 108 13.01 2.30 19.98
N GLU A 109 13.21 1.31 20.85
CA GLU A 109 14.15 0.20 20.62
C GLU A 109 13.78 -0.61 19.36
N LYS A 110 12.49 -0.86 19.16
CA LYS A 110 11.98 -1.58 18.00
C LYS A 110 12.14 -0.74 16.72
N VAL A 111 11.94 0.57 16.82
CA VAL A 111 12.19 1.51 15.70
C VAL A 111 13.67 1.50 15.33
N ALA A 112 14.58 1.58 16.31
CA ALA A 112 16.03 1.55 16.07
C ALA A 112 16.46 0.27 15.33
N TYR A 113 15.95 -0.89 15.74
CA TYR A 113 16.21 -2.15 15.04
C TYR A 113 15.68 -2.15 13.59
N ILE A 114 14.44 -1.68 13.38
CA ILE A 114 13.83 -1.60 12.05
C ILE A 114 14.59 -0.63 11.14
N MET A 115 15.11 0.48 11.68
CA MET A 115 15.89 1.47 10.94
C MET A 115 17.26 0.94 10.50
N GLN A 116 17.88 0.03 11.25
CA GLN A 116 19.15 -0.61 10.89
C GLN A 116 18.98 -1.77 9.90
N ALA A 117 17.79 -2.37 9.85
CA ALA A 117 17.53 -3.56 9.06
C ALA A 117 17.74 -3.41 7.54
N PRO A 118 17.44 -2.26 6.89
CA PRO A 118 17.79 -2.03 5.49
C PRO A 118 19.31 -2.13 5.23
N SER A 119 20.13 -1.50 6.07
CA SER A 119 21.59 -1.54 5.95
C SER A 119 22.11 -2.97 6.12
N TRP A 120 21.58 -3.71 7.09
CA TRP A 120 21.89 -5.13 7.26
C TRP A 120 21.51 -5.97 6.02
N CYS A 121 20.33 -5.72 5.42
CA CYS A 121 19.92 -6.42 4.20
C CYS A 121 20.86 -6.15 3.03
N ARG A 122 21.29 -4.89 2.85
CA ARG A 122 22.23 -4.49 1.79
C ARG A 122 23.58 -5.17 1.96
N GLU A 123 24.13 -5.15 3.18
CA GLU A 123 25.40 -5.80 3.49
C GLU A 123 25.33 -7.31 3.25
N ARG A 124 24.25 -7.96 3.73
CA ARG A 124 24.05 -9.39 3.52
C ARG A 124 23.88 -9.77 2.05
N ALA A 125 23.22 -8.91 1.26
CA ALA A 125 23.05 -9.11 -0.17
C ALA A 125 24.38 -9.09 -0.93
N LYS A 126 25.26 -8.13 -0.60
CA LYS A 126 26.61 -8.02 -1.19
C LYS A 126 27.48 -9.23 -0.88
N GLN A 127 27.32 -9.84 0.29
CA GLN A 127 28.02 -11.08 0.65
C GLN A 127 27.58 -12.30 -0.19
N ILE A 128 26.38 -12.26 -0.77
CA ILE A 128 25.88 -13.32 -1.66
C ILE A 128 26.42 -13.10 -3.08
N GLY A 129 26.36 -11.86 -3.58
CA GLY A 129 26.94 -11.47 -4.86
C GLY A 129 26.48 -10.09 -5.35
N GLU A 130 27.04 -9.68 -6.50
CA GLU A 130 26.86 -8.35 -7.12
C GLU A 130 25.40 -8.10 -7.55
N ASN A 131 24.77 -9.10 -8.17
CA ASN A 131 23.41 -9.04 -8.68
C ASN A 131 22.40 -9.06 -7.53
N THR A 132 22.62 -9.89 -6.51
CA THR A 132 21.78 -9.89 -5.30
C THR A 132 21.89 -8.54 -4.59
N GLY A 133 23.11 -7.99 -4.47
CA GLY A 133 23.36 -6.65 -3.95
C GLY A 133 22.57 -5.58 -4.70
N SER A 134 22.71 -5.55 -6.03
CA SER A 134 22.03 -4.60 -6.92
C SER A 134 20.50 -4.72 -6.86
N PHE A 135 19.97 -5.95 -6.78
CA PHE A 135 18.55 -6.21 -6.64
C PHE A 135 18.01 -5.63 -5.32
N ILE A 136 18.68 -5.90 -4.20
CA ILE A 136 18.26 -5.42 -2.88
C ILE A 136 18.44 -3.91 -2.76
N GLU A 137 19.51 -3.33 -3.29
CA GLU A 137 19.72 -1.88 -3.33
C GLU A 137 18.59 -1.18 -4.08
N THR A 138 18.25 -1.69 -5.27
CA THR A 138 17.16 -1.15 -6.09
C THR A 138 15.81 -1.35 -5.42
N LEU A 139 15.56 -2.52 -4.83
CA LEU A 139 14.33 -2.79 -4.08
C LEU A 139 14.16 -1.85 -2.88
N LEU A 140 15.24 -1.48 -2.19
CA LEU A 140 15.23 -0.64 -1.00
C LEU A 140 15.50 0.85 -1.29
N SER A 141 15.51 1.26 -2.57
CA SER A 141 15.75 2.65 -2.97
C SER A 141 14.57 3.59 -2.62
N ASP A 142 13.35 3.10 -2.76
CA ASP A 142 12.11 3.83 -2.41
C ASP A 142 11.36 3.12 -1.26
N LYS A 143 11.04 3.88 -0.21
CA LYS A 143 10.36 3.41 1.01
C LYS A 143 10.93 2.08 1.54
N PRO A 144 12.22 2.04 1.93
CA PRO A 144 12.93 0.81 2.32
C PRO A 144 12.21 0.01 3.40
N LEU A 145 11.60 0.68 4.36
CA LEU A 145 10.90 0.02 5.48
C LEU A 145 9.66 -0.76 5.02
N ASN A 146 8.97 -0.30 3.98
CA ASN A 146 7.83 -1.01 3.40
C ASN A 146 8.28 -2.25 2.62
N ARG A 147 9.46 -2.19 2.01
CA ARG A 147 10.03 -3.27 1.18
C ARG A 147 10.95 -4.22 1.95
N LEU A 148 11.21 -3.93 3.22
CA LEU A 148 12.12 -4.70 4.08
C LEU A 148 11.72 -6.18 4.19
N ARG A 149 10.42 -6.47 4.33
CA ARG A 149 9.91 -7.85 4.40
C ARG A 149 10.20 -8.64 3.12
N THR A 150 10.05 -7.98 1.97
CA THR A 150 10.36 -8.55 0.65
C THR A 150 11.86 -8.81 0.53
N ALA A 151 12.71 -7.84 0.88
CA ALA A 151 14.16 -7.98 0.90
C ALA A 151 14.62 -9.16 1.77
N GLN A 152 14.16 -9.23 3.02
CA GLN A 152 14.46 -10.36 3.91
C GLN A 152 13.93 -11.69 3.36
N GLY A 153 12.77 -11.68 2.71
CA GLY A 153 12.19 -12.85 2.05
C GLY A 153 13.08 -13.37 0.93
N VAL A 154 13.59 -12.48 0.08
CA VAL A 154 14.53 -12.82 -0.99
C VAL A 154 15.83 -13.38 -0.42
N LEU A 155 16.43 -12.72 0.57
CA LEU A 155 17.66 -13.22 1.22
C LEU A 155 17.47 -14.60 1.87
N ARG A 156 16.29 -14.89 2.43
CA ARG A 156 15.97 -16.21 2.98
C ARG A 156 15.94 -17.32 1.92
N LEU A 157 15.72 -17.01 0.64
CA LEU A 157 15.76 -18.01 -0.44
C LEU A 157 17.16 -18.62 -0.60
N ALA A 158 18.22 -17.90 -0.20
CA ALA A 158 19.59 -18.42 -0.20
C ALA A 158 19.74 -19.68 0.67
N HIS A 159 18.99 -19.79 1.78
CA HIS A 159 19.05 -20.98 2.63
C HIS A 159 18.43 -22.21 1.96
N LYS A 160 17.40 -22.03 1.13
CA LYS A 160 16.69 -23.13 0.47
C LYS A 160 17.34 -23.55 -0.84
N TYR A 161 17.77 -22.58 -1.66
CA TYR A 161 18.26 -22.82 -3.01
C TYR A 161 19.78 -22.65 -3.15
N GLY A 162 20.45 -22.13 -2.13
CA GLY A 162 21.87 -21.80 -2.16
C GLY A 162 22.15 -20.38 -2.69
N PRO A 163 23.27 -19.77 -2.27
CA PRO A 163 23.62 -18.39 -2.64
C PRO A 163 23.82 -18.20 -4.14
N ARG A 164 24.48 -19.16 -4.81
CA ARG A 164 24.78 -19.08 -6.25
C ARG A 164 23.52 -19.09 -7.12
N ARG A 165 22.52 -19.90 -6.75
CA ARG A 165 21.24 -19.92 -7.47
C ARG A 165 20.45 -18.64 -7.25
N LEU A 166 20.48 -18.10 -6.03
CA LEU A 166 19.83 -16.83 -5.74
C LEU A 166 20.46 -15.69 -6.54
N GLU A 167 21.79 -15.65 -6.63
CA GLU A 167 22.54 -14.65 -7.40
C GLU A 167 22.11 -14.62 -8.87
N ASN A 168 22.08 -15.77 -9.54
CA ASN A 168 21.60 -15.88 -10.91
C ASN A 168 20.10 -15.51 -11.05
N ALA A 169 19.28 -15.86 -10.05
CA ALA A 169 17.87 -15.50 -10.08
C ALA A 169 17.65 -13.98 -9.94
N CYS A 170 18.45 -13.32 -9.11
CA CYS A 170 18.45 -11.86 -8.98
C CYS A 170 18.94 -11.19 -10.26
N GLU A 171 19.98 -11.72 -10.92
CA GLU A 171 20.44 -11.24 -12.23
C GLU A 171 19.31 -11.29 -13.28
N LYS A 172 18.63 -12.44 -13.38
CA LYS A 172 17.52 -12.62 -14.32
C LYS A 172 16.32 -11.73 -13.98
N ALA A 173 16.01 -11.56 -12.71
CA ALA A 173 14.95 -10.66 -12.28
C ALA A 173 15.27 -9.19 -12.59
N LEU A 174 16.52 -8.76 -12.39
CA LEU A 174 17.01 -7.43 -12.78
C LEU A 174 16.93 -7.21 -14.29
N PHE A 175 17.31 -8.21 -15.09
CA PHE A 175 17.23 -8.15 -16.54
C PHE A 175 15.80 -7.85 -17.04
N TYR A 176 14.79 -8.44 -16.41
CA TYR A 176 13.37 -8.18 -16.70
C TYR A 176 12.75 -7.02 -15.90
N ASN A 177 13.57 -6.29 -15.13
CA ASN A 177 13.15 -5.18 -14.27
C ASN A 177 12.02 -5.56 -13.28
N GLU A 178 12.08 -6.78 -12.73
CA GLU A 178 11.03 -7.35 -11.90
C GLU A 178 11.49 -7.51 -10.44
N LEU A 179 11.11 -6.55 -9.60
CA LEU A 179 11.58 -6.44 -8.21
C LEU A 179 10.67 -7.13 -7.17
N ARG A 180 9.79 -8.05 -7.58
CA ARG A 180 8.91 -8.78 -6.66
C ARG A 180 9.57 -10.06 -6.15
N TYR A 181 9.36 -10.36 -4.86
CA TYR A 181 9.73 -11.66 -4.26
C TYR A 181 9.17 -12.84 -5.06
N GLY A 182 7.92 -12.74 -5.52
CA GLY A 182 7.25 -13.80 -6.28
C GLY A 182 7.97 -14.14 -7.59
N ALA A 183 8.60 -13.16 -8.24
CA ALA A 183 9.35 -13.39 -9.48
C ALA A 183 10.65 -14.15 -9.22
N VAL A 184 11.45 -13.71 -8.24
CA VAL A 184 12.69 -14.40 -7.84
C VAL A 184 12.38 -15.84 -7.40
N LYS A 185 11.31 -16.02 -6.61
CA LYS A 185 10.83 -17.33 -6.19
C LYS A 185 10.44 -18.21 -7.40
N THR A 186 9.70 -17.66 -8.35
CA THR A 186 9.26 -18.38 -9.57
C THR A 186 10.45 -18.81 -10.42
N ILE A 187 11.45 -17.92 -10.59
CA ILE A 187 12.69 -18.21 -11.33
C ILE A 187 13.41 -19.41 -10.69
N LEU A 188 13.55 -19.41 -9.36
CA LEU A 188 14.22 -20.48 -8.61
C LEU A 188 13.44 -21.81 -8.62
N GLU A 189 12.11 -21.75 -8.53
CA GLU A 189 11.23 -22.93 -8.54
C GLU A 189 11.21 -23.60 -9.91
N LYS A 190 11.18 -22.81 -10.98
CA LYS A 190 11.21 -23.32 -12.36
C LYS A 190 12.61 -23.65 -12.87
N GLY A 191 13.66 -23.37 -12.09
CA GLY A 191 15.05 -23.63 -12.48
C GLY A 191 15.58 -22.70 -13.57
N LEU A 192 14.89 -21.59 -13.83
CA LEU A 192 15.24 -20.62 -14.87
C LEU A 192 16.56 -19.87 -14.55
N ASP A 193 17.02 -19.93 -13.30
CA ASP A 193 18.32 -19.42 -12.84
C ASP A 193 19.53 -20.19 -13.41
N LYS A 194 19.29 -21.33 -14.06
CA LYS A 194 20.32 -22.17 -14.68
C LYS A 194 20.46 -21.93 -16.19
N GLU A 195 19.54 -21.20 -16.78
CA GLU A 195 19.55 -20.87 -18.20
C GLU A 195 20.33 -19.56 -18.42
N ASN A 196 21.08 -19.49 -19.51
CA ASN A 196 21.75 -18.25 -19.89
C ASN A 196 20.74 -17.16 -20.23
N LEU A 197 21.07 -15.92 -19.88
CA LEU A 197 20.32 -14.75 -20.33
C LEU A 197 20.43 -14.63 -21.86
N PRO A 198 19.37 -14.16 -22.54
CA PRO A 198 19.47 -13.84 -23.96
C PRO A 198 20.56 -12.77 -24.16
N GLU A 199 21.42 -12.96 -25.17
CA GLU A 199 22.44 -11.97 -25.52
C GLU A 199 21.79 -10.59 -25.66
N ARG A 200 22.31 -9.62 -24.90
CA ARG A 200 21.94 -8.21 -25.08
C ARG A 200 22.24 -7.89 -26.54
N ALA A 201 21.20 -7.62 -27.34
CA ALA A 201 21.36 -7.18 -28.71
C ALA A 201 22.26 -5.95 -28.70
N VAL A 202 23.51 -6.13 -29.15
CA VAL A 202 24.46 -5.04 -29.33
C VAL A 202 23.82 -4.10 -30.34
N SER A 203 23.50 -2.88 -29.92
CA SER A 203 23.02 -1.85 -30.83
C SER A 203 24.13 -1.58 -31.85
N ILE A 204 23.96 -2.10 -33.06
CA ILE A 204 24.85 -1.78 -34.18
C ILE A 204 24.71 -0.27 -34.42
N PRO A 205 25.79 0.53 -34.40
CA PRO A 205 25.70 1.94 -34.73
C PRO A 205 25.20 2.07 -36.17
N SER A 206 24.06 2.75 -36.36
CA SER A 206 23.48 2.98 -37.69
C SER A 206 24.45 3.82 -38.51
N SER A 207 25.00 3.22 -39.57
CA SER A 207 25.83 3.94 -40.54
C SER A 207 24.97 5.02 -41.24
N PRO A 208 25.43 6.27 -41.40
CA PRO A 208 24.61 7.32 -42.00
C PRO A 208 24.33 7.00 -43.48
N GLY A 209 23.03 6.94 -43.83
CA GLY A 209 22.58 6.67 -45.19
C GLY A 209 23.14 7.68 -46.19
N ARG A 210 23.90 7.18 -47.16
CA ARG A 210 24.36 7.92 -48.33
C ARG A 210 23.15 8.17 -49.26
N PHE A 211 22.60 9.39 -49.25
CA PHE A 211 21.59 9.81 -50.21
C PHE A 211 22.21 9.91 -51.61
N VAL A 212 21.84 9.01 -52.51
CA VAL A 212 22.00 9.19 -53.96
C VAL A 212 20.68 9.71 -54.51
N ARG A 213 20.65 10.95 -55.00
CA ARG A 213 19.54 11.45 -55.82
C ARG A 213 19.91 11.24 -57.29
N SER A 214 19.25 10.29 -57.93
CA SER A 214 19.26 10.14 -59.39
C SER A 214 18.34 11.18 -60.03
N TRP A 215 18.92 11.96 -60.94
CA TRP A 215 18.23 12.82 -61.90
C TRP A 215 17.35 11.99 -62.86
N ILE A 216 16.12 12.45 -63.13
CA ILE A 216 15.40 12.22 -64.39
C ILE A 216 14.64 13.50 -64.73
N GLY A 217 14.90 14.06 -65.91
CA GLY A 217 14.29 15.29 -66.41
C GLY A 217 13.02 15.08 -67.25
N GLY A 218 12.51 16.17 -67.82
CA GLY A 218 11.72 16.13 -69.05
C GLY A 218 10.50 17.05 -69.14
N ALA A 219 10.59 17.96 -70.13
CA ALA A 219 9.56 18.46 -71.04
C ALA A 219 8.58 19.58 -70.58
N GLY A 220 8.47 20.61 -71.44
CA GLY A 220 7.39 21.59 -71.46
C GLY A 220 7.85 22.97 -71.87
#